data_AF-A0A947JVN1-F1
#
_entry.id   AF-A0A947JVN1-F1
#
_cell.length_a   1.000
_cell.length_b   1.000
_cell.length_c   1.000
_cell.angle_alpha   90.00
_cell.angle_beta   90.00
_cell.angle_gamma   90.00
#
_symmetry.space_group_name_H-M   'P 1'
#
loop_
_entity.id
_entity.type
_entity.pdbx_description
1 polymer ?
#
loop_
_entity_poly.entity_id
_entity_poly.type
_entity_poly.pdbx_seq_one_letter_code
_entity_poly.pdbx_strand_id
1 'polypeptide(L)'
;MKGDHDHAFRLPDDALPALVELPGDMRRVAEIIRPFMASDRAAVQAIFLLSSEFRGTNIYCRGLEEWRRTWRDRQIRAEYDRGDKVPEIARRWELSERWIWDILGRLPEDDKQLKLF
;
A
#
# COMPACT_ATOMS: atom_id res chain seq x y z
N MET A 1 -7.58 -25.85 2.80
CA MET A 1 -6.46 -26.16 1.88
C MET A 1 -5.27 -25.38 2.39
N LYS A 2 -4.28 -26.06 2.97
CA LYS A 2 -3.11 -25.44 3.61
C LYS A 2 -2.12 -25.14 2.47
N GLY A 3 -1.97 -23.86 2.11
CA GLY A 3 -1.10 -23.44 1.02
C GLY A 3 0.35 -23.74 1.37
N ASP A 4 0.95 -24.64 0.61
CA ASP A 4 2.37 -24.95 0.64
C ASP A 4 3.10 -23.81 -0.09
N HIS A 5 3.39 -22.72 0.63
CA HIS A 5 4.09 -21.55 0.09
C HIS A 5 5.62 -21.72 0.13
N ASP A 6 6.12 -22.93 -0.17
CA ASP A 6 7.55 -23.25 -0.09
C ASP A 6 8.26 -23.25 -1.46
N HIS A 7 7.73 -22.51 -2.43
CA HIS A 7 8.30 -22.41 -3.79
C HIS A 7 8.56 -20.97 -4.23
N ALA A 8 8.93 -20.08 -3.31
CA ALA A 8 9.64 -18.87 -3.69
C ALA A 8 11.04 -19.28 -4.18
N PHE A 9 11.18 -19.47 -5.50
CA PHE A 9 12.49 -19.72 -6.11
C PHE A 9 13.42 -18.55 -5.79
N ARG A 10 14.32 -18.74 -4.83
CA ARG A 10 15.37 -17.78 -4.48
C ARG A 10 16.64 -18.18 -5.20
N LEU A 11 17.07 -17.32 -6.13
CA LEU A 11 18.40 -17.45 -6.69
C LEU A 11 19.45 -17.17 -5.59
N PRO A 12 20.55 -17.92 -5.59
CA PRO A 12 21.75 -17.53 -4.85
C PRO A 12 22.17 -16.10 -5.17
N ASP A 13 22.80 -15.45 -4.20
CA ASP A 13 23.17 -14.03 -4.24
C ASP A 13 24.11 -13.65 -5.39
N ASP A 14 24.97 -14.59 -5.80
CA ASP A 14 25.92 -14.48 -6.90
C ASP A 14 25.30 -14.77 -8.28
N ALA A 15 24.10 -15.38 -8.30
CA ALA A 15 23.34 -15.66 -9.51
C ALA A 15 22.30 -14.57 -9.84
N LEU A 16 22.14 -13.56 -8.97
CA LEU A 16 21.23 -12.45 -9.19
C LEU A 16 21.83 -11.43 -10.16
N PRO A 17 21.06 -10.95 -11.15
CA PRO A 17 21.50 -9.85 -12.00
C PRO A 17 21.63 -8.56 -11.17
N ALA A 18 22.44 -7.63 -11.65
CA ALA A 18 22.44 -6.28 -11.13
C ALA A 18 21.09 -5.60 -11.41
N LEU A 19 20.71 -4.64 -10.57
CA LEU A 19 19.46 -3.88 -10.72
C LEU A 19 19.30 -3.27 -12.12
N VAL A 20 20.40 -2.77 -12.70
CA VAL A 20 20.41 -2.15 -14.03
C VAL A 20 20.17 -3.13 -15.18
N GLU A 21 20.40 -4.43 -14.94
CA GLU A 21 20.21 -5.52 -15.91
C GLU A 21 18.77 -6.05 -15.90
N LEU A 22 17.93 -5.63 -14.95
CA LEU A 22 16.52 -6.00 -14.94
C LEU A 22 15.79 -5.42 -16.17
N PRO A 23 14.86 -6.18 -16.78
CA PRO A 23 14.15 -5.72 -17.96
C PRO A 23 13.00 -4.77 -17.63
N GLY A 24 12.87 -3.69 -18.43
CA GLY A 24 11.67 -2.85 -18.52
C GLY A 24 11.07 -2.44 -17.17
N ASP A 25 9.78 -2.74 -16.98
CA ASP A 25 9.02 -2.36 -15.79
C ASP A 25 9.55 -3.01 -14.51
N MET A 26 10.21 -4.18 -14.60
CA MET A 26 10.77 -4.85 -13.43
C MET A 26 11.90 -4.03 -12.81
N ARG A 27 12.73 -3.40 -13.63
CA ARG A 27 13.74 -2.44 -13.17
C ARG A 27 13.08 -1.23 -12.51
N ARG A 28 12.05 -0.67 -13.14
CA ARG A 28 11.33 0.50 -12.62
C ARG A 28 10.69 0.21 -11.26
N VAL A 29 10.07 -0.96 -11.09
CA VAL A 29 9.51 -1.39 -9.80
C VAL A 29 10.62 -1.57 -8.77
N ALA A 30 11.75 -2.20 -9.13
CA ALA A 30 12.90 -2.36 -8.24
C ALA A 30 13.42 -1.01 -7.74
N GLU A 31 13.55 -0.03 -8.63
CA GLU A 31 14.00 1.33 -8.30
C GLU A 31 13.05 2.05 -7.34
N ILE A 32 11.73 1.86 -7.50
CA ILE A 32 10.71 2.45 -6.60
C ILE A 32 10.77 1.83 -5.20
N ILE A 33 10.94 0.51 -5.10
CA ILE A 33 10.95 -0.18 -3.80
C ILE A 33 12.30 -0.12 -3.10
N ARG A 34 13.39 0.10 -3.85
CA ARG A 34 14.77 0.13 -3.34
C ARG A 34 14.96 0.93 -2.04
N PRO A 35 14.42 2.16 -1.88
CA PRO A 35 14.60 2.93 -0.64
C PRO A 35 13.99 2.28 0.60
N PHE A 36 13.09 1.31 0.43
CA PHE A 36 12.43 0.58 1.51
C PHE A 36 13.09 -0.79 1.78
N MET A 37 14.15 -1.13 1.05
CA MET A 37 14.86 -2.41 1.13
C MET A 37 16.23 -2.24 1.79
N ALA A 38 16.75 -3.32 2.36
CA ALA A 38 18.08 -3.31 2.99
C ALA A 38 19.23 -3.11 1.98
N SER A 39 19.03 -3.45 0.71
CA SER A 39 20.02 -3.35 -0.36
C SER A 39 19.39 -3.44 -1.75
N ASP A 40 20.18 -3.08 -2.78
CA ASP A 40 19.81 -3.28 -4.18
C ASP A 40 19.51 -4.75 -4.49
N ARG A 41 20.26 -5.68 -3.88
CA ARG A 41 20.05 -7.11 -4.02
C ARG A 41 18.70 -7.55 -3.47
N ALA A 42 18.30 -7.03 -2.30
CA ALA A 42 17.00 -7.32 -1.72
C ALA A 42 15.85 -6.82 -2.63
N ALA A 43 16.03 -5.66 -3.29
CA ALA A 43 15.07 -5.17 -4.28
C ALA A 43 14.98 -6.09 -5.51
N VAL A 44 16.12 -6.57 -6.04
CA VAL A 44 16.14 -7.54 -7.15
C VAL A 44 15.47 -8.86 -6.74
N GLN A 45 15.76 -9.38 -5.55
CA GLN A 45 15.10 -10.60 -5.04
C GLN A 45 13.58 -10.45 -4.95
N ALA A 46 13.08 -9.28 -4.51
CA ALA A 46 11.66 -9.01 -4.47
C ALA A 46 11.02 -9.06 -5.86
N ILE A 47 11.72 -8.58 -6.90
CA ILE A 47 11.25 -8.71 -8.29
C ILE A 47 11.18 -10.16 -8.74
N PHE A 48 12.18 -11.00 -8.40
CA PHE A 48 12.13 -12.43 -8.72
C PHE A 48 10.98 -13.15 -8.02
N LEU A 49 10.69 -12.77 -6.77
CA LEU A 49 9.51 -13.29 -6.07
C LEU A 49 8.22 -12.90 -6.81
N LEU A 50 8.05 -11.62 -7.14
CA LEU A 50 6.89 -11.13 -7.87
C LEU A 50 6.74 -11.81 -9.24
N SER A 51 7.84 -11.98 -9.99
CA SER A 51 7.80 -12.64 -11.29
C SER A 51 7.54 -14.14 -11.18
N SER A 52 7.98 -14.80 -10.11
CA SER A 52 7.66 -16.22 -9.88
C SER A 52 6.17 -16.45 -9.60
N GLU A 53 5.54 -15.53 -8.87
CA GLU A 53 4.14 -15.61 -8.47
C GLU A 53 3.21 -15.19 -9.62
N PHE A 54 3.44 -14.01 -10.20
CA PHE A 54 2.55 -13.43 -11.21
C PHE A 54 2.93 -13.79 -12.65
N ARG A 55 4.19 -14.17 -12.89
CA ARG A 55 4.72 -14.59 -14.20
C ARG A 55 4.48 -13.55 -15.29
N GLY A 56 3.56 -13.83 -16.21
CA GLY A 56 3.16 -12.94 -17.30
C GLY A 56 1.77 -12.33 -17.10
N THR A 57 1.18 -12.48 -15.93
CA THR A 57 -0.13 -11.90 -15.60
C THR A 57 -0.03 -10.37 -15.62
N ASN A 58 -0.92 -9.72 -16.36
CA ASN A 58 -1.03 -8.26 -16.31
C ASN A 58 -1.67 -7.84 -14.99
N ILE A 59 -0.92 -7.09 -14.18
CA ILE A 59 -1.39 -6.58 -12.89
C ILE A 59 -1.87 -5.16 -13.08
N TYR A 60 -3.17 -4.95 -12.88
CA TYR A 60 -3.73 -3.61 -12.79
C TYR A 60 -3.54 -3.03 -11.38
N CYS A 61 -2.69 -2.02 -11.24
CA CYS A 61 -2.53 -1.27 -10.01
C CYS A 61 -3.63 -0.20 -9.90
N ARG A 62 -4.79 -0.58 -9.34
CA ARG A 62 -5.84 0.39 -8.99
C ARG A 62 -5.29 1.41 -8.00
N GLY A 63 -5.58 2.69 -8.22
CA GLY A 63 -5.22 3.75 -7.30
C GLY A 63 -5.71 3.46 -5.88
N LEU A 64 -4.81 3.45 -4.91
CA LEU A 64 -5.12 3.23 -3.49
C LEU A 64 -5.55 4.53 -2.80
N GLU A 65 -6.11 5.48 -3.55
CA GLU A 65 -6.61 6.74 -3.01
C GLU A 65 -7.71 6.53 -1.98
N GLU A 66 -8.57 5.55 -2.24
CA GLU A 66 -9.64 5.16 -1.31
C GLU A 66 -9.06 4.75 0.04
N TRP A 67 -8.07 3.87 0.06
CA TRP A 67 -7.37 3.48 1.30
C TRP A 67 -6.73 4.67 2.01
N ARG A 68 -6.11 5.60 1.27
CA ARG A 68 -5.54 6.83 1.86
C ARG A 68 -6.63 7.72 2.46
N ARG A 69 -7.76 7.90 1.77
CA ARG A 69 -8.90 8.67 2.24
C ARG A 69 -9.51 8.02 3.49
N THR A 70 -9.73 6.72 3.48
CA THR A 70 -10.27 5.96 4.62
C THR A 70 -9.35 6.06 5.83
N TRP A 71 -8.02 5.89 5.65
CA TRP A 71 -7.07 6.06 6.76
C TRP A 71 -7.11 7.48 7.32
N ARG A 72 -7.07 8.51 6.45
CA ARG A 72 -7.14 9.92 6.85
C ARG A 72 -8.41 10.21 7.65
N ASP A 73 -9.56 9.78 7.14
CA ASP A 73 -10.86 10.05 7.75
C ASP A 73 -10.95 9.36 9.14
N ARG A 74 -10.36 8.16 9.30
CA ARG A 74 -10.20 7.49 10.60
C ARG A 74 -9.30 8.28 11.56
N GLN A 75 -8.18 8.83 11.08
CA GLN A 75 -7.31 9.67 11.92
C GLN A 75 -8.01 10.95 12.38
N ILE A 76 -8.73 11.63 11.48
CA ILE A 76 -9.51 12.84 11.79
C ILE A 76 -10.54 12.57 12.89
N ARG A 77 -11.25 11.43 12.81
CA ARG A 77 -12.18 11.01 13.87
C ARG A 77 -11.45 10.77 15.19
N ALA A 78 -10.36 10.02 15.17
CA ALA A 78 -9.59 9.74 16.38
C ALA A 78 -9.03 11.03 17.03
N GLU A 79 -8.64 12.03 16.24
CA GLU A 79 -8.25 13.35 16.74
C GLU A 79 -9.43 14.06 17.44
N TYR A 80 -10.59 14.08 16.79
CA TYR A 80 -11.81 14.66 17.37
C TYR A 80 -12.26 13.93 18.65
N ASP A 81 -12.24 12.59 18.66
CA ASP A 81 -12.63 11.76 19.80
C ASP A 81 -11.68 11.93 21.00
N ARG A 82 -10.42 12.33 20.76
CA ARG A 82 -9.48 12.74 21.82
C ARG A 82 -9.73 14.16 22.35
N GLY A 83 -10.61 14.92 21.71
CA GLY A 83 -10.99 16.29 22.10
C GLY A 83 -10.30 17.41 21.32
N ASP A 84 -9.55 17.11 20.25
CA ASP A 84 -8.97 18.15 19.40
C ASP A 84 -10.09 18.98 18.73
N LYS A 85 -9.89 20.30 18.60
CA LYS A 85 -10.90 21.20 18.04
C LYS A 85 -10.88 21.16 16.50
N VAL A 86 -12.06 21.21 15.88
CA VAL A 86 -12.21 21.15 14.41
C VAL A 86 -11.33 22.15 13.63
N PRO A 87 -11.19 23.43 14.03
CA PRO A 87 -10.29 24.36 13.33
C PRO A 87 -8.81 23.93 13.35
N GLU A 88 -8.37 23.28 14.42
CA GLU A 88 -6.98 22.81 14.57
C GLU A 88 -6.74 21.56 13.70
N ILE A 89 -7.70 20.64 13.70
CA ILE A 89 -7.71 19.45 12.83
C ILE A 89 -7.71 19.89 11.35
N ALA A 90 -8.60 20.81 10.98
CA ALA A 90 -8.71 21.36 9.62
C ALA A 90 -7.36 21.92 9.13
N ARG A 91 -6.66 22.69 9.99
CA ARG A 91 -5.33 23.23 9.68
C ARG A 91 -4.27 22.15 9.52
N ARG A 92 -4.26 21.12 10.38
CA ARG A 92 -3.26 20.03 10.35
C ARG A 92 -3.37 19.20 9.07
N TRP A 93 -4.58 18.98 8.60
CA TRP A 93 -4.87 18.17 7.41
C TRP A 93 -5.04 18.99 6.13
N GLU A 94 -4.92 20.32 6.20
CA GLU A 94 -5.13 21.25 5.08
C GLU A 94 -6.52 21.09 4.43
N LEU A 95 -7.55 20.93 5.27
CA LEU A 95 -8.96 20.77 4.85
C LEU A 95 -9.80 21.94 5.37
N SER A 96 -10.95 22.19 4.73
CA SER A 96 -11.92 23.13 5.28
C SER A 96 -12.65 22.54 6.48
N GLU A 97 -13.07 23.38 7.42
CA GLU A 97 -13.86 22.91 8.58
C GLU A 97 -15.14 22.19 8.13
N ARG A 98 -15.80 22.66 7.06
CA ARG A 98 -16.95 21.98 6.47
C ARG A 98 -16.61 20.54 6.07
N TRP A 99 -15.46 20.33 5.43
CA TRP A 99 -15.04 19.00 5.02
C TRP A 99 -14.75 18.10 6.23
N ILE A 100 -14.18 18.65 7.32
CA ILE A 100 -14.03 17.91 8.58
C ILE A 100 -15.40 17.51 9.13
N TRP A 101 -16.36 18.43 9.20
CA TRP A 101 -17.73 18.11 9.63
C TRP A 101 -18.41 17.06 8.76
N ASP A 102 -18.22 17.12 7.43
CA ASP A 102 -18.72 16.11 6.50
C ASP A 102 -18.08 14.74 6.79
N ILE A 103 -16.77 14.70 7.09
CA ILE A 103 -16.08 13.47 7.49
C ILE A 103 -16.65 12.93 8.80
N LEU A 104 -16.81 13.78 9.82
CA LEU A 104 -17.30 13.37 11.15
C LEU A 104 -18.77 12.91 11.11
N GLY A 105 -19.59 13.56 10.27
CA GLY A 105 -21.01 13.29 10.10
C GLY A 105 -21.34 12.05 9.26
N ARG A 106 -20.38 11.50 8.50
CA ARG A 106 -20.55 10.16 7.91
C ARG A 106 -20.69 9.12 9.03
N LEU A 107 -21.39 8.02 8.81
CA LEU A 107 -21.23 6.87 9.69
C LEU A 107 -19.93 6.16 9.30
N PRO A 108 -19.18 5.58 10.24
CA PRO A 108 -18.12 4.64 9.87
C PRO A 108 -18.77 3.58 8.98
N GLU A 109 -18.26 3.35 7.78
CA GLU A 109 -18.66 2.18 7.01
C GLU A 109 -18.25 0.97 7.85
N ASP A 110 -19.24 0.32 8.47
CA ASP A 110 -19.05 -0.99 9.07
C ASP A 110 -18.63 -1.91 7.93
N ASP A 111 -17.35 -2.32 7.91
CA ASP A 111 -16.76 -3.36 7.04
C ASP A 111 -17.45 -4.75 7.22
N LYS A 112 -18.66 -4.79 7.79
CA LYS A 112 -19.53 -5.94 8.02
C LYS A 112 -20.92 -5.76 7.42
N GLN A 113 -21.09 -4.94 6.39
CA GLN A 113 -22.31 -4.97 5.59
C GLN A 113 -22.36 -6.26 4.75
N LEU A 114 -22.79 -7.33 5.42
CA LEU A 114 -23.59 -8.45 4.96
C LEU A 114 -23.26 -9.00 3.56
N LYS A 115 -22.55 -10.15 3.55
CA LYS A 115 -22.79 -11.20 2.55
C LYS A 115 -24.26 -11.65 2.66
N LEU A 116 -25.12 -10.98 1.92
CA LEU A 116 -26.37 -11.53 1.40
C LEU A 116 -26.20 -11.46 -0.11
N PHE A 117 -25.67 -12.52 -0.74
CA PHE A 117 -26.37 -13.63 -1.39
C PHE A 117 -25.33 -14.72 -1.72
#